data_AF-A0A117SMP0-F1
#
_entry.id   AF-A0A117SMP0-F1
#
_cell.length_a   1.000
_cell.length_b   1.000
_cell.length_c   1.000
_cell.angle_alpha   90.00
_cell.angle_beta   90.00
_cell.angle_gamma   90.00
#
_symmetry.space_group_name_H-M   'P 1'
#
loop_
_entity.id
_entity.type
_entity.pdbx_description
1 polymer ?
#
loop_
_entity_poly.entity_id
_entity_poly.type
_entity_poly.pdbx_seq_one_letter_code
_entity_poly.pdbx_strand_id
1 'polypeptide(L)'
;MANHVIDKLCHKAVAIVLFGSRARGDNTPLSDWDLLAIVPTDEYKVEVMSIGQVVWLPLDKLDHVLETSMIILDAIFDGKILCGDEDVFMMVKRRASDYVEKKGLVRTRDGRFRRDVLNSNP
;
A
#
# COMPACT_ATOMS: atom_id res chain seq x y z
N MET A 1 3.91 12.00 -18.57
CA MET A 1 5.00 11.11 -18.08
C MET A 1 4.44 10.06 -17.12
N ALA A 2 3.75 10.44 -16.04
CA ALA A 2 3.14 9.50 -15.08
C ALA A 2 2.23 8.45 -15.74
N ASN A 3 1.30 8.86 -16.61
CA ASN A 3 0.40 7.93 -17.30
C ASN A 3 1.13 6.81 -18.06
N HIS A 4 2.28 7.10 -18.68
CA HIS A 4 3.06 6.09 -19.41
C HIS A 4 3.73 5.08 -18.48
N VAL A 5 4.20 5.55 -17.31
CA VAL A 5 4.78 4.67 -16.29
C VAL A 5 3.69 3.79 -15.67
N ILE A 6 2.55 4.38 -15.31
CA ILE A 6 1.40 3.66 -14.74
C ILE A 6 0.89 2.61 -15.74
N ASP A 7 0.74 2.98 -17.01
CA ASP A 7 0.31 2.04 -18.06
C ASP A 7 1.25 0.83 -18.17
N LYS A 8 2.58 1.07 -18.19
CA LYS A 8 3.55 -0.03 -18.17
C LYS A 8 3.45 -0.92 -16.92
N LEU A 9 3.14 -0.34 -15.76
CA LEU A 9 2.96 -1.09 -14.52
C LEU A 9 1.65 -1.91 -14.56
N CYS A 10 0.57 -1.38 -15.12
CA CYS A 10 -0.70 -2.09 -15.31
C CYS A 10 -0.55 -3.38 -16.13
N HIS A 11 0.38 -3.41 -17.07
CA HIS A 11 0.65 -4.60 -17.88
C HIS A 11 1.54 -5.64 -17.18
N LYS A 12 2.19 -5.29 -16.06
CA LYS A 12 3.16 -6.14 -15.35
C LYS A 12 2.64 -6.67 -14.02
N ALA A 13 1.70 -5.97 -13.40
CA ALA A 13 1.14 -6.30 -12.11
C ALA A 13 -0.29 -6.85 -12.24
N VAL A 14 -0.72 -7.60 -11.24
CA VAL A 14 -2.11 -8.05 -11.12
C VAL A 14 -3.04 -6.87 -10.84
N ALA A 15 -2.58 -5.94 -10.00
CA ALA A 15 -3.28 -4.69 -9.73
C ALA A 15 -2.28 -3.58 -9.42
N ILE A 16 -2.60 -2.36 -9.85
CA ILE A 16 -1.91 -1.13 -9.44
C ILE A 16 -2.87 -0.27 -8.64
N VAL A 17 -2.40 0.15 -7.47
CA VAL A 17 -3.17 0.93 -6.50
C VAL A 17 -2.42 2.22 -6.20
N LEU A 18 -3.08 3.35 -6.34
CA LEU A 18 -2.58 4.63 -5.89
C LEU A 18 -2.77 4.74 -4.39
N PHE A 19 -1.74 5.13 -3.65
CA PHE A 19 -1.86 5.48 -2.25
C PHE A 19 -1.21 6.84 -1.96
N GLY A 20 -1.03 7.16 -0.69
CA GLY A 20 -0.40 8.40 -0.28
C GLY A 20 -1.25 9.62 -0.58
N SER A 21 -0.59 10.77 -0.77
CA SER A 21 -1.28 12.06 -0.79
C SER A 21 -2.29 12.19 -1.95
N ARG A 22 -1.93 11.65 -3.11
CA ARG A 22 -2.78 11.67 -4.31
C ARG A 22 -4.03 10.81 -4.13
N ALA A 23 -3.93 9.70 -3.40
CA ALA A 23 -5.11 8.89 -3.07
C ALA A 23 -6.01 9.59 -2.05
N ARG A 24 -5.44 10.25 -1.03
CA ARG A 24 -6.21 10.95 0.01
C ARG A 24 -6.84 12.27 -0.47
N GLY A 25 -6.28 12.89 -1.51
CA GLY A 25 -6.76 14.16 -2.05
C GLY A 25 -6.16 15.40 -1.37
N ASP A 26 -5.11 15.22 -0.58
CA ASP A 26 -4.31 16.30 0.05
C ASP A 26 -3.04 16.64 -0.77
N ASN A 27 -2.97 16.17 -2.03
CA ASN A 27 -1.82 16.36 -2.89
C ASN A 27 -1.72 17.77 -3.48
N THR A 28 -0.49 18.17 -3.77
CA THR A 28 -0.17 19.36 -4.59
C THR A 28 0.19 18.95 -6.02
N PRO A 29 0.36 19.90 -6.95
CA PRO A 29 0.90 19.59 -8.28
C PRO A 29 2.28 18.94 -8.25
N LEU A 30 3.09 19.20 -7.21
CA LEU A 30 4.45 18.68 -7.04
C LEU A 30 4.52 17.35 -6.28
N SER A 31 3.40 16.83 -5.76
CA SER A 31 3.40 15.58 -4.99
C SER A 31 3.83 14.38 -5.83
N ASP A 32 4.63 13.51 -5.22
CA ASP A 32 5.03 12.24 -5.82
C ASP A 32 3.85 11.29 -6.05
N TRP A 33 4.06 10.31 -6.93
CA TRP A 33 3.15 9.19 -7.14
C TRP A 33 3.58 8.00 -6.28
N ASP A 34 2.78 7.71 -5.25
CA ASP A 34 2.93 6.53 -4.40
C ASP A 34 2.05 5.40 -4.95
N LEU A 35 2.67 4.35 -5.50
CA LEU A 35 1.98 3.25 -6.15
C LEU A 35 2.26 1.93 -5.43
N LEU A 36 1.23 1.11 -5.25
CA LEU A 36 1.34 -0.28 -4.82
C LEU A 36 1.11 -1.17 -6.03
N ALA A 37 2.11 -1.98 -6.38
CA ALA A 37 2.04 -2.99 -7.42
C ALA A 37 1.89 -4.38 -6.79
N ILE A 38 0.72 -5.00 -6.99
CA ILE A 38 0.43 -6.34 -6.49
C ILE A 38 0.83 -7.34 -7.57
N VAL A 39 1.72 -8.28 -7.22
CA VAL A 39 2.26 -9.28 -8.15
C VAL A 39 2.11 -10.69 -7.56
N PRO A 40 2.04 -11.75 -8.38
CA PRO A 40 1.83 -13.09 -7.86
C PRO A 40 3.02 -13.58 -7.01
N THR A 41 4.24 -13.34 -7.49
CA THR A 41 5.52 -13.72 -6.87
C THR A 41 6.60 -12.73 -7.30
N ASP A 42 7.39 -12.24 -6.35
CA ASP A 42 8.59 -11.39 -6.53
C ASP A 42 9.25 -11.18 -5.14
N GLU A 43 10.22 -10.27 -5.04
CA GLU A 43 10.66 -9.68 -3.78
C GLU A 43 9.78 -8.50 -3.36
N TYR A 44 9.51 -8.42 -2.05
CA TYR A 44 8.96 -7.19 -1.48
C TYR A 44 10.04 -6.12 -1.53
N LYS A 45 9.77 -5.02 -2.23
CA LYS A 45 10.70 -3.90 -2.37
C LYS A 45 9.97 -2.58 -2.57
N VAL A 46 10.63 -1.50 -2.20
CA VAL A 46 10.23 -0.14 -2.56
C VAL A 46 11.19 0.36 -3.62
N GLU A 47 10.68 0.64 -4.81
CA GLU A 47 11.46 1.09 -5.96
C GLU A 47 11.17 2.57 -6.23
N VAL A 48 12.21 3.39 -6.24
CA VAL A 48 12.09 4.81 -6.60
C VAL A 48 12.11 4.93 -8.13
N MET A 49 11.11 5.60 -8.67
CA MET A 49 10.95 5.88 -10.09
C MET A 49 10.96 7.39 -10.36
N SER A 50 10.98 7.78 -11.63
CA SER A 50 11.01 9.20 -12.04
C SER A 50 9.78 10.01 -11.61
N ILE A 51 8.69 9.36 -11.21
CA ILE A 51 7.43 10.00 -10.82
C ILE A 51 7.13 9.91 -9.32
N GLY A 52 7.93 9.17 -8.56
CA GLY A 52 7.64 8.82 -7.17
C GLY A 52 8.16 7.43 -6.83
N GLN A 53 7.35 6.60 -6.18
CA GLN A 53 7.76 5.26 -5.73
C GLN A 53 6.72 4.18 -6.05
N VAL A 54 7.22 2.95 -6.23
CA VAL A 54 6.41 1.74 -6.37
C VAL A 54 6.76 0.78 -5.24
N VAL A 55 5.79 0.45 -4.40
CA VAL A 55 5.85 -0.63 -3.43
C VAL A 55 5.40 -1.91 -4.13
N TRP A 56 6.30 -2.86 -4.31
CA TRP A 56 5.99 -4.15 -4.91
C TRP A 56 5.56 -5.12 -3.81
N LEU A 57 4.34 -5.63 -3.90
CA LEU A 57 3.74 -6.59 -2.97
C LEU A 57 3.53 -7.93 -3.65
N PRO A 58 4.39 -8.93 -3.37
CA PRO A 58 4.16 -10.30 -3.76
C PRO A 58 3.05 -10.94 -2.91
N LEU A 59 2.04 -11.53 -3.56
CA LEU A 59 0.91 -12.17 -2.88
C LEU A 59 1.35 -13.36 -2.02
N ASP A 60 2.33 -14.12 -2.48
CA ASP A 60 2.93 -15.24 -1.76
C ASP A 60 3.68 -14.81 -0.48
N LYS A 61 4.04 -13.53 -0.36
CA LYS A 61 4.73 -12.95 0.81
C LYS A 61 3.83 -12.05 1.66
N LEU A 62 2.53 -11.93 1.35
CA LEU A 62 1.62 -10.98 1.98
C LEU A 62 1.68 -10.99 3.51
N ASP A 63 1.53 -12.16 4.13
CA ASP A 63 1.50 -12.27 5.60
C ASP A 63 2.82 -11.80 6.23
N HIS A 64 3.97 -12.11 5.61
CA HIS A 64 5.29 -11.65 6.07
C HIS A 64 5.45 -10.13 5.90
N VAL A 65 4.97 -9.57 4.78
CA VAL A 65 5.05 -8.13 4.52
C VAL A 65 4.19 -7.35 5.50
N LEU A 66 2.99 -7.84 5.84
CA LEU A 66 2.13 -7.23 6.86
C LEU A 66 2.82 -7.16 8.23
N GLU A 67 3.68 -8.12 8.55
CA GLU A 67 4.45 -8.15 9.81
C GLU A 67 5.65 -7.21 9.83
N THR A 68 6.23 -6.92 8.67
CA THR A 68 7.54 -6.25 8.58
C THR A 68 7.47 -4.83 8.03
N SER A 69 6.39 -4.46 7.36
CA SER A 69 6.23 -3.16 6.70
C SER A 69 5.02 -2.42 7.23
N MET A 70 5.21 -1.20 7.76
CA MET A 70 4.09 -0.34 8.14
C MET A 70 3.52 0.43 6.96
N ILE A 71 4.36 0.80 5.98
CA ILE A 71 3.92 1.49 4.76
C ILE A 71 2.94 0.64 3.94
N ILE A 72 3.05 -0.69 3.99
CA ILE A 72 2.10 -1.55 3.26
C ILE A 72 0.67 -1.41 3.76
N LEU A 73 0.49 -1.17 5.06
CA LEU A 73 -0.84 -0.99 5.64
C LEU A 73 -1.44 0.31 5.11
N ASP A 74 -0.67 1.39 5.07
CA ASP A 74 -1.13 2.66 4.49
C ASP A 74 -1.48 2.51 3.01
N ALA A 75 -0.63 1.81 2.26
CA ALA A 75 -0.86 1.54 0.85
C ALA A 75 -2.16 0.76 0.59
N ILE A 76 -2.47 -0.22 1.43
CA ILE A 76 -3.67 -1.04 1.32
C ILE A 76 -4.94 -0.30 1.78
N PHE A 77 -4.87 0.41 2.90
CA PHE A 77 -6.05 1.02 3.51
C PHE A 77 -6.46 2.34 2.85
N ASP A 78 -5.49 3.21 2.54
CA ASP A 78 -5.73 4.47 1.83
C ASP A 78 -5.79 4.27 0.30
N GLY A 79 -5.43 3.07 -0.17
CA GLY A 79 -5.29 2.72 -1.57
C GLY A 79 -6.58 2.87 -2.39
N LYS A 80 -6.43 3.44 -3.58
CA LYS A 80 -7.44 3.52 -4.65
C LYS A 80 -6.93 2.79 -5.88
N ILE A 81 -7.67 1.80 -6.37
CA ILE A 81 -7.27 1.04 -7.55
C ILE A 81 -7.20 1.96 -8.78
N LEU A 82 -6.14 1.82 -9.57
CA LEU A 82 -5.97 2.50 -10.86
C LEU A 82 -6.27 1.56 -12.03
N CYS A 83 -5.84 0.30 -11.94
CA CYS A 83 -6.02 -0.73 -12.96
C CYS A 83 -5.79 -2.13 -12.39
N GLY A 84 -6.22 -3.15 -13.14
CA GLY A 84 -6.03 -4.56 -12.81
C GLY A 84 -7.21 -5.16 -12.06
N ASP A 85 -6.95 -6.23 -11.33
CA ASP A 85 -7.95 -7.06 -10.67
C ASP A 85 -8.37 -6.48 -9.31
N GLU A 86 -9.60 -5.97 -9.23
CA GLU A 86 -10.17 -5.40 -8.01
C GLU A 86 -10.44 -6.47 -6.94
N ASP A 87 -10.82 -7.69 -7.32
CA ASP A 87 -11.08 -8.78 -6.37
C ASP A 87 -9.80 -9.19 -5.65
N VAL A 88 -8.66 -9.20 -6.36
CA VAL A 88 -7.35 -9.42 -5.75
C VAL A 88 -7.00 -8.32 -4.76
N PHE A 89 -7.23 -7.05 -5.12
CA PHE A 89 -6.98 -5.94 -4.19
C PHE A 89 -7.88 -6.03 -2.94
N MET A 90 -9.16 -6.38 -3.10
CA MET A 90 -10.09 -6.55 -2.00
C MET A 90 -9.72 -7.73 -1.10
N MET A 91 -9.20 -8.83 -1.67
CA MET A 91 -8.64 -9.94 -0.91
C MET A 91 -7.44 -9.51 -0.06
N VAL A 92 -6.50 -8.74 -0.62
CA VAL A 92 -5.37 -8.17 0.11
C VAL A 92 -5.85 -7.24 1.23
N LYS A 93 -6.84 -6.39 0.96
CA LYS A 93 -7.43 -5.47 1.95
C LYS A 93 -8.10 -6.20 3.11
N ARG A 94 -8.79 -7.31 2.82
CA ARG A 94 -9.37 -8.18 3.85
C ARG A 94 -8.29 -8.80 4.74
N ARG A 95 -7.25 -9.40 4.15
CA ARG A 95 -6.11 -9.98 4.89
C ARG A 95 -5.41 -8.96 5.78
N ALA A 96 -5.19 -7.74 5.30
CA ALA A 96 -4.63 -6.65 6.09
C ALA A 96 -5.56 -6.23 7.25
N SER A 97 -6.88 -6.31 7.06
CA SER A 97 -7.87 -5.99 8.09
C SER A 97 -7.85 -7.02 9.22
N ASP A 98 -7.84 -8.30 8.86
CA ASP A 98 -7.70 -9.41 9.83
C ASP A 98 -6.38 -9.27 10.63
N TYR A 99 -5.29 -8.89 9.95
CA TYR A 99 -4.00 -8.64 10.58
C TYR A 99 -4.05 -7.49 11.60
N VAL A 100 -4.61 -6.34 11.19
CA VAL A 100 -4.76 -5.14 12.04
C VAL A 100 -5.59 -5.44 13.28
N GLU A 101 -6.69 -6.17 13.13
CA GLU A 101 -7.55 -6.58 14.24
C GLU A 101 -6.79 -7.50 15.20
N LYS A 102 -6.14 -8.55 14.67
CA LYS A 102 -5.37 -9.51 15.47
C LYS A 102 -4.22 -8.86 16.26
N LYS A 103 -3.55 -7.86 15.68
CA LYS A 103 -2.43 -7.14 16.33
C LYS A 103 -2.89 -5.95 17.18
N GLY A 104 -4.19 -5.63 17.18
CA GLY A 104 -4.75 -4.49 17.92
C GLY A 104 -4.19 -3.14 17.45
N LEU A 105 -3.96 -2.99 16.14
CA LEU A 105 -3.43 -1.75 15.55
C LEU A 105 -4.55 -0.71 15.41
N VAL A 106 -4.25 0.52 15.81
CA VAL A 106 -5.17 1.67 15.76
C VAL A 106 -4.61 2.70 14.78
N ARG A 107 -5.47 3.26 13.94
CA ARG A 107 -5.14 4.35 13.01
C ARG A 107 -5.00 5.66 13.79
N THR A 108 -3.89 6.36 13.60
CA THR A 108 -3.62 7.72 14.09
C THR A 108 -3.33 8.64 12.90
N ARG A 109 -3.10 9.93 13.17
CA ARG A 109 -2.67 10.90 12.14
C ARG A 109 -1.31 10.53 11.54
N ASP A 110 -0.44 9.93 12.33
CA ASP A 110 0.96 9.65 11.96
C ASP A 110 1.18 8.21 11.49
N GLY A 111 0.13 7.39 11.36
CA GLY A 111 0.24 6.01 10.89
C GLY A 111 -0.65 5.04 11.66
N ARG A 112 -0.18 3.79 11.84
CA ARG A 112 -0.86 2.76 12.65
C ARG A 112 0.05 2.33 13.79
N PHE A 113 -0.49 2.35 15.00
CA PHE A 113 0.23 2.02 16.23
C PHE A 113 -0.51 0.94 17.01
N ARG A 114 0.20 0.10 17.76
CA ARG A 114 -0.46 -0.84 18.66
C ARG A 114 -1.15 -0.08 19.80
N ARG A 115 -2.34 -0.53 20.18
CA ARG A 115 -3.16 0.10 21.22
C ARG A 115 -2.46 0.18 22.59
N ASP A 116 -1.65 -0.81 22.93
CA ASP A 116 -0.85 -0.86 24.16
C ASP A 116 0.21 0.26 24.21
N VAL A 117 0.86 0.56 23.09
CA VAL A 117 1.85 1.65 22.98
C VAL A 117 1.19 3.02 23.19
N LEU A 118 0.00 3.23 22.64
CA LEU A 118 -0.74 4.50 22.79
C LEU A 118 -1.20 4.76 24.23
N ASN A 119 -1.54 3.71 24.97
CA ASN A 119 -1.98 3.81 26.36
C ASN A 119 -0.82 3.92 27.37
N SER A 120 0.42 3.82 26.90
CA SER A 120 1.63 3.83 27.75
C SER A 120 2.27 5.22 27.90
N ASN A 121 1.75 6.25 27.22
CA ASN A 121 2.15 7.64 27.40
C ASN A 121 1.08 8.37 28.25
N PRO A 122 1.33 8.63 29.55
CA PRO A 122 0.47 9.49 30.37
C PRO A 122 0.48 10.95 29.93
#